data_AF-A0A843I351-F1
#
_entry.id   AF-A0A843I351-F1
#
_cell.length_a   1.000
_cell.length_b   1.000
_cell.length_c   1.000
_cell.angle_alpha   90.00
_cell.angle_beta   90.00
_cell.angle_gamma   90.00
#
_symmetry.space_group_name_H-M   'P 1'
#
loop_
_entity.id
_entity.type
_entity.pdbx_description
1 polymer ?
#
loop_
_entity_poly.entity_id
_entity_poly.type
_entity_poly.pdbx_seq_one_letter_code
_entity_poly.pdbx_strand_id
1 'polypeptide(L)'
;MSLVEEARGRCPVCGAEAFRWASVLYEAPYFGHVLISMGSCGACGYRYFDVEYGDVGRPTRVVFKAENGDDVSKSLVVRSKTGSIKSPDLGFSLEPGPQAEPFITTVEGVLYKALDYAERMKVLEPES
;
A
#
# COMPACT_ATOMS: atom_id res chain seq x y z
N MET A 1 13.50 9.89 -10.52
CA MET A 1 14.14 8.94 -9.58
C MET A 1 15.51 9.49 -9.26
N SER A 2 15.73 9.91 -8.03
CA SER A 2 17.02 10.37 -7.52
C SER A 2 17.59 9.34 -6.55
N LEU A 3 18.84 8.93 -6.75
CA LEU A 3 19.55 8.10 -5.79
C LEU A 3 19.78 8.93 -4.52
N VAL A 4 19.24 8.46 -3.40
CA VAL A 4 19.38 9.12 -2.09
C VAL A 4 20.57 8.56 -1.35
N GLU A 5 20.70 7.23 -1.36
CA GLU A 5 21.71 6.51 -0.61
C GLU A 5 22.15 5.28 -1.38
N GLU A 6 23.44 4.99 -1.37
CA GLU A 6 24.00 3.69 -1.75
C GLU A 6 25.00 3.30 -0.66
N ALA A 7 24.88 2.08 -0.14
CA ALA A 7 25.86 1.56 0.80
C ALA A 7 26.13 0.07 0.61
N ARG A 8 27.22 -0.35 1.27
CA ARG A 8 27.65 -1.74 1.33
C ARG A 8 27.86 -2.12 2.78
N GLY A 9 27.60 -3.38 3.09
CA GLY A 9 27.87 -3.87 4.43
C GLY A 9 27.60 -5.35 4.60
N ARG A 10 27.43 -5.71 5.87
CA ARG A 10 27.19 -7.07 6.29
C ARG A 10 25.79 -7.54 5.93
N CYS A 11 25.72 -8.71 5.31
CA CYS A 11 24.46 -9.38 5.04
C CYS A 11 23.79 -9.82 6.36
N PRO A 12 22.51 -9.46 6.60
CA PRO A 12 21.81 -9.87 7.81
C PRO A 12 21.51 -11.38 7.86
N VAL A 13 21.58 -12.07 6.71
CA VAL A 13 21.28 -13.50 6.60
C VAL A 13 22.52 -14.37 6.75
N CYS A 14 23.62 -14.06 6.04
CA CYS A 14 24.82 -14.92 6.02
C CYS A 14 26.03 -14.30 6.70
N GLY A 15 25.96 -13.04 7.15
CA GLY A 15 27.08 -12.36 7.81
C GLY A 15 28.24 -11.95 6.90
N ALA A 16 28.19 -12.24 5.60
CA ALA A 16 29.24 -11.82 4.66
C ALA A 16 29.18 -10.30 4.37
N GLU A 17 30.33 -9.66 4.22
CA GLU A 17 30.48 -8.24 3.79
C GLU A 17 30.24 -8.07 2.28
N ALA A 18 29.12 -8.61 1.79
CA ALA A 18 28.77 -8.68 0.38
C ALA A 18 27.34 -8.16 0.10
N PHE A 19 26.71 -7.51 1.07
CA PHE A 19 25.40 -6.90 0.89
C PHE A 19 25.55 -5.48 0.34
N ARG A 20 24.80 -5.19 -0.72
CA ARG A 20 24.71 -3.86 -1.33
C ARG A 20 23.26 -3.40 -1.24
N TRP A 21 23.03 -2.19 -0.76
CA TRP A 21 21.71 -1.57 -0.74
C TRP A 21 21.74 -0.20 -1.43
N ALA A 22 20.61 0.18 -2.00
CA ALA A 22 20.38 1.48 -2.56
C ALA A 22 18.96 1.93 -2.24
N SER A 23 18.81 3.21 -1.93
CA SER A 23 17.52 3.85 -1.70
C SER A 23 17.33 4.98 -2.69
N VAL A 24 16.19 4.98 -3.36
CA VAL A 24 15.86 5.91 -4.43
C VAL A 24 14.59 6.65 -4.07
N LEU A 25 14.64 7.99 -4.11
CA LEU A 25 13.44 8.80 -4.01
C LEU A 25 12.76 8.83 -5.38
N TYR A 26 11.52 8.39 -5.39
CA TYR A 26 10.68 8.34 -6.57
C TYR A 26 9.43 9.17 -6.32
N GLU A 27 9.12 10.09 -7.23
CA GLU A 27 7.82 10.77 -7.23
C GLU A 27 6.80 9.83 -7.89
N ALA A 28 6.08 9.09 -7.05
CA ALA A 28 5.05 8.17 -7.48
C ALA A 28 3.77 8.93 -7.82
N PRO A 29 3.12 8.63 -8.96
CA PRO A 29 1.81 9.17 -9.28
C PRO A 29 0.85 9.00 -8.11
N TYR A 30 0.17 10.07 -7.72
CA TYR A 30 -0.83 10.15 -6.64
C TYR A 30 -0.31 9.95 -5.20
N PHE A 31 0.90 9.42 -5.01
CA PHE A 31 1.46 9.13 -3.69
C PHE A 31 2.56 10.11 -3.26
N GLY A 32 2.95 11.03 -4.15
CA GLY A 32 4.04 11.97 -3.88
C GLY A 32 5.38 11.24 -3.85
N HIS A 33 6.29 11.71 -3.01
CA HIS A 33 7.59 11.08 -2.88
C HIS A 33 7.50 9.79 -2.06
N VAL A 34 8.00 8.70 -2.64
CA VAL A 34 8.22 7.41 -1.99
C VAL A 34 9.70 7.07 -2.03
N LEU A 35 10.22 6.57 -0.91
CA LEU A 35 11.57 6.03 -0.80
C LEU A 35 11.53 4.54 -1.11
N ILE A 36 12.12 4.15 -2.23
CA ILE A 36 12.24 2.76 -2.63
C ILE A 36 13.62 2.27 -2.19
N SER A 37 13.64 1.35 -1.23
CA SER A 37 14.87 0.74 -0.71
C SER A 37 15.01 -0.67 -1.26
N MET A 38 16.14 -0.97 -1.89
CA MET A 38 16.41 -2.29 -2.47
C MET A 38 17.82 -2.74 -2.15
N GLY A 39 18.00 -4.05 -1.97
CA GLY A 39 19.32 -4.60 -1.68
C GLY A 39 19.49 -6.04 -2.14
N SER A 40 20.75 -6.43 -2.34
CA SER A 40 21.10 -7.80 -2.68
C SER A 40 22.46 -8.22 -2.11
N CYS A 41 22.57 -9.48 -1.70
CA CYS A 41 23.83 -10.08 -1.25
C CYS A 41 24.47 -10.88 -2.38
N GLY A 42 25.71 -10.53 -2.74
CA GLY A 42 26.49 -11.27 -3.74
C GLY A 42 26.96 -12.67 -3.29
N ALA A 43 26.92 -12.97 -1.99
CA ALA A 43 27.40 -14.24 -1.44
C ALA A 43 26.32 -15.31 -1.30
N CYS A 44 25.14 -14.96 -0.76
CA CYS A 44 24.05 -15.92 -0.52
C CYS A 44 22.78 -15.67 -1.34
N GLY A 45 22.73 -14.58 -2.13
CA GLY A 45 21.57 -14.25 -2.96
C GLY A 45 20.39 -13.63 -2.23
N TYR A 46 20.50 -13.31 -0.93
CA TYR A 46 19.48 -12.58 -0.19
C TYR A 46 19.08 -11.28 -0.92
N ARG A 47 17.78 -10.98 -0.98
CA ARG A 47 17.22 -9.76 -1.60
C ARG A 47 16.31 -9.05 -0.60
N TYR A 48 16.37 -7.73 -0.62
CA TYR A 48 15.52 -6.84 0.16
C TYR A 48 14.83 -5.85 -0.79
N PHE A 49 13.56 -5.58 -0.54
CA PHE A 49 12.79 -4.56 -1.24
C PHE A 49 11.75 -4.00 -0.27
N ASP A 50 11.69 -2.68 -0.19
CA ASP A 50 10.77 -1.96 0.68
C ASP A 50 10.40 -0.60 0.09
N VAL A 51 9.22 -0.10 0.44
CA VAL A 51 8.70 1.17 -0.05
C VAL A 51 8.12 1.96 1.11
N GLU A 52 8.70 3.12 1.37
CA GLU A 52 8.28 4.03 2.44
C GLU A 52 7.77 5.35 1.85
N TYR A 53 6.85 6.01 2.54
CA TYR A 53 6.40 7.35 2.16
C TYR A 53 7.44 8.38 2.61
N GLY A 54 7.98 9.14 1.66
CA GLY A 54 8.88 10.26 1.94
C GLY A 54 8.15 11.52 2.37
N ASP A 55 6.88 11.67 1.96
CA ASP A 55 6.03 12.80 2.30
C ASP A 55 4.98 12.44 3.35
N VAL A 56 4.85 13.28 4.38
CA VAL A 56 3.72 13.23 5.31
C VAL A 56 2.75 14.34 4.95
N GLY A 57 1.66 13.97 4.27
CA GLY A 57 0.57 14.88 3.96
C GLY A 57 -0.25 15.27 5.20
N ARG A 58 -1.02 16.35 5.09
CA ARG A 58 -2.04 16.67 6.09
C ARG A 58 -3.18 15.65 6.03
N PRO A 59 -3.83 15.32 7.17
CA PRO A 59 -5.04 14.53 7.16
C PRO A 59 -6.06 15.12 6.19
N THR A 60 -6.51 14.32 5.24
CA THR A 60 -7.40 14.75 4.17
C THR A 60 -8.65 13.90 4.17
N ARG A 61 -9.81 14.53 4.01
CA ARG A 61 -11.10 13.85 3.82
C ARG A 61 -11.61 14.16 2.41
N VAL A 62 -11.84 13.11 1.63
CA VAL A 62 -12.46 13.20 0.30
C VAL A 62 -13.85 12.60 0.39
N VAL A 63 -14.84 13.30 -0.16
CA VAL A 63 -16.22 12.81 -0.30
C VAL A 63 -16.52 12.73 -1.78
N PHE A 64 -16.95 11.56 -2.22
CA PHE A 64 -17.26 11.27 -3.62
C PHE A 64 -18.66 10.67 -3.71
N LYS A 65 -19.46 11.15 -4.66
CA LYS A 65 -20.78 10.60 -4.97
C LYS A 65 -20.77 10.16 -6.42
N ALA A 66 -20.95 8.87 -6.66
CA ALA A 66 -21.11 8.34 -8.00
C ALA A 66 -22.50 8.69 -8.53
N GLU A 67 -22.60 9.18 -9.76
CA GLU A 67 -23.85 9.50 -10.43
C GLU A 67 -24.23 8.44 -11.48
N ASN A 68 -23.24 7.71 -12.00
CA ASN A 68 -23.43 6.71 -13.06
C ASN A 68 -22.41 5.55 -12.96
N GLY A 69 -22.53 4.55 -13.83
CA GLY A 69 -21.62 3.39 -13.85
C GLY A 69 -20.18 3.71 -14.31
N ASP A 70 -20.00 4.77 -15.10
CA ASP A 70 -18.67 5.24 -15.51
C ASP A 70 -17.89 5.80 -14.31
N ASP A 71 -18.56 6.54 -13.44
CA ASP A 71 -17.98 7.03 -12.19
C ASP A 71 -17.48 5.87 -11.32
N VAL A 72 -18.24 4.78 -11.26
CA VAL A 72 -17.89 3.59 -10.48
C VAL A 72 -16.67 2.86 -11.06
N SER A 73 -16.62 2.72 -12.39
CA SER A 73 -15.59 1.93 -13.09
C SER A 73 -14.30 2.72 -13.38
N LYS A 74 -14.36 4.04 -13.54
CA LYS A 74 -13.21 4.87 -13.97
C LYS A 74 -12.63 5.75 -12.88
N SER A 75 -13.38 6.07 -11.82
CA SER A 75 -12.86 6.93 -10.74
C SER A 75 -11.84 6.18 -9.91
N LEU A 76 -10.61 6.69 -9.89
CA LEU A 76 -9.51 6.10 -9.13
C LEU A 76 -9.61 6.49 -7.65
N VAL A 77 -9.54 5.47 -6.80
CA VAL A 77 -9.41 5.58 -5.35
C VAL A 77 -7.97 5.29 -4.98
N VAL A 78 -7.33 6.27 -4.36
CA VAL A 78 -5.97 6.17 -3.82
C VAL A 78 -6.07 6.23 -2.30
N ARG A 79 -5.68 5.16 -1.63
CA ARG A 79 -5.79 5.04 -0.18
C ARG A 79 -4.43 4.73 0.44
N SER A 80 -4.03 5.55 1.41
CA SER A 80 -2.83 5.31 2.21
C SER A 80 -3.02 4.15 3.18
N LYS A 81 -1.91 3.65 3.72
CA LYS A 81 -1.88 2.61 4.77
C LYS A 81 -2.76 2.93 5.99
N THR A 82 -2.90 4.21 6.33
CA THR A 82 -3.66 4.67 7.51
C THR A 82 -5.04 5.23 7.18
N GLY A 83 -5.43 5.28 5.89
CA GLY A 83 -6.72 5.84 5.48
C GLY A 83 -7.89 4.92 5.81
N SER A 84 -9.07 5.47 6.07
CA SER A 84 -10.33 4.72 6.16
C SER A 84 -11.26 5.09 5.01
N ILE A 85 -12.11 4.15 4.59
CA ILE A 85 -13.12 4.33 3.55
C ILE A 85 -14.48 3.99 4.13
N LYS A 86 -15.48 4.86 3.96
CA LYS A 86 -16.82 4.67 4.52
C LYS A 86 -17.87 4.95 3.45
N SER A 87 -18.88 4.10 3.38
CA SER A 87 -20.09 4.36 2.60
C SER A 87 -21.31 4.24 3.52
N PRO A 88 -21.86 5.36 4.00
CA PRO A 88 -23.06 5.36 4.84
C PRO A 88 -24.26 4.73 4.13
N ASP A 89 -24.44 5.01 2.84
CA ASP A 89 -25.59 4.54 2.06
C ASP A 89 -25.56 3.01 1.86
N LEU A 90 -24.36 2.43 1.75
CA LEU A 90 -24.16 0.99 1.64
C LEU A 90 -23.87 0.31 2.99
N GLY A 91 -23.83 1.08 4.08
CA GLY A 91 -23.67 0.55 5.43
C GLY A 91 -22.32 -0.10 5.75
N PHE A 92 -21.22 0.29 5.09
CA PHE A 92 -19.90 -0.30 5.35
C PHE A 92 -18.81 0.74 5.71
N SER A 93 -17.83 0.26 6.47
CA SER A 93 -16.61 1.01 6.83
C SER A 93 -15.40 0.08 6.75
N LEU A 94 -14.37 0.51 6.03
CA LEU A 94 -13.08 -0.16 5.93
C LEU A 94 -12.05 0.63 6.73
N GLU A 95 -11.70 0.09 7.91
CA GLU A 95 -10.66 0.66 8.77
C GLU A 95 -9.29 0.01 8.48
N PRO A 96 -8.18 0.76 8.60
CA PRO A 96 -6.84 0.20 8.44
C PRO A 96 -6.51 -0.79 9.57
N GLY A 97 -6.06 -1.99 9.19
CA GLY A 97 -5.44 -2.95 10.10
C GLY A 97 -3.93 -2.72 10.29
N PRO A 98 -3.28 -3.45 11.21
CA PRO A 98 -1.84 -3.32 11.49
C PRO A 98 -0.95 -3.60 10.26
N GLN A 99 -1.40 -4.52 9.40
CA GLN A 99 -0.74 -4.90 8.15
C GLN A 99 -1.42 -4.28 6.92
N ALA A 100 -2.14 -3.17 7.09
CA ALA A 100 -2.72 -2.48 5.94
C ALA A 100 -1.63 -2.03 4.98
N GLU A 101 -1.88 -2.22 3.69
CA GLU A 101 -1.05 -1.73 2.60
C GLU A 101 -1.78 -0.58 1.90
N PRO A 102 -1.03 0.40 1.35
CA PRO A 102 -1.62 1.37 0.45
C PRO A 102 -2.04 0.71 -0.86
N PHE A 103 -3.04 1.27 -1.54
CA PHE A 103 -3.45 0.77 -2.85
C PHE A 103 -4.01 1.87 -3.75
N ILE A 104 -3.95 1.61 -5.05
CA ILE A 104 -4.67 2.33 -6.10
C ILE A 104 -5.66 1.33 -6.71
N THR A 105 -6.91 1.72 -6.80
CA THR A 105 -7.95 0.93 -7.45
C THR A 105 -9.05 1.85 -7.96
N THR A 106 -10.17 1.31 -8.43
CA THR A 106 -11.36 2.07 -8.82
C THR A 106 -12.41 2.02 -7.70
N VAL A 107 -13.46 2.83 -7.78
CA VAL A 107 -14.60 2.70 -6.84
C VAL A 107 -15.17 1.28 -6.89
N GLU A 108 -15.31 0.70 -8.08
CA GLU A 108 -15.67 -0.71 -8.28
C GLU A 108 -14.74 -1.66 -7.54
N GLY A 109 -13.41 -1.48 -7.67
CA GLY A 109 -12.43 -2.31 -6.99
C GLY A 109 -12.50 -2.21 -5.46
N VAL A 110 -12.88 -1.06 -4.91
CA VAL A 110 -13.16 -0.92 -3.47
C VAL A 110 -14.38 -1.75 -3.06
N LEU A 111 -15.46 -1.73 -3.86
CA LEU A 111 -16.66 -2.50 -3.59
C LEU A 111 -16.38 -4.01 -3.62
N TYR A 112 -15.62 -4.48 -4.61
CA TYR A 112 -15.19 -5.89 -4.65
C TYR A 112 -14.34 -6.29 -3.45
N LYS A 113 -13.43 -5.43 -2.99
CA LYS A 113 -12.66 -5.67 -1.75
C LYS A 113 -13.57 -5.76 -0.54
N ALA A 114 -14.56 -4.88 -0.42
CA ALA A 114 -15.51 -4.91 0.68
C ALA A 114 -16.32 -6.21 0.69
N LEU A 115 -16.74 -6.71 -0.48
CA LEU A 115 -17.42 -8.00 -0.62
C LEU A 115 -16.53 -9.17 -0.22
N ASP A 116 -15.29 -9.24 -0.72
CA ASP A 116 -14.33 -10.29 -0.35
C ASP A 116 -14.08 -10.33 1.17
N TYR A 117 -13.94 -9.16 1.80
CA TYR A 117 -13.81 -9.09 3.26
C TYR A 117 -15.07 -9.55 3.99
N ALA A 118 -16.26 -9.13 3.54
CA ALA A 118 -17.52 -9.55 4.14
C ALA A 118 -17.74 -11.08 4.02
N GLU A 119 -17.39 -11.68 2.88
CA GLU A 119 -17.47 -13.12 2.67
C GLU A 119 -16.52 -13.90 3.58
N ARG A 120 -15.29 -13.41 3.76
CA ARG A 120 -14.32 -14.02 4.70
C ARG A 120 -14.78 -13.91 6.15
N MET A 121 -15.48 -12.84 6.50
CA MET A 121 -16.03 -12.67 7.85
C MET A 121 -17.17 -13.66 8.14
N LYS A 122 -17.94 -14.11 7.14
CA LYS A 122 -18.96 -15.16 7.33
C LYS A 122 -18.36 -16.47 7.86
N VAL A 123 -17.11 -16.77 7.53
CA VAL A 123 -16.40 -17.96 8.03
C VAL A 123 -16.11 -17.85 9.54
N LEU A 124 -16.14 -16.64 10.10
CA LEU A 124 -15.94 -16.39 11.54
C LEU A 124 -17.26 -16.42 12.32
N GLU A 125 -18.41 -16.51 11.65
CA GLU A 125 -19.68 -16.71 12.33
C GLU A 125 -19.73 -18.17 12.80
N PRO A 126 -19.81 -18.44 14.11
CA PRO A 126 -19.92 -19.81 14.59
C PRO A 126 -21.17 -20.44 13.98
N GLU A 127 -21.05 -21.65 13.45
CA GLU A 127 -22.18 -22.44 12.98
C GLU A 127 -23.18 -22.56 14.14
N SER A 128 -24.33 -21.90 14.00
CA SER A 128 -25.47 -22.02 14.91
C SER A 128 -26.28 -23.27 14.61
#